data_AF-A0A2G3PWF8-F1
#
_entry.id   AF-A0A2G3PWF8-F1
#
_cell.length_a   1.000
_cell.length_b   1.000
_cell.length_c   1.000
_cell.angle_alpha   90.00
_cell.angle_beta   90.00
_cell.angle_gamma   90.00
#
_symmetry.space_group_name_H-M   'P 1'
#
loop_
_entity.id
_entity.type
_entity.pdbx_description
1 polymer ?
#
loop_
_entity_poly.entity_id
_entity_poly.type
_entity_poly.pdbx_seq_one_letter_code
_entity_poly.pdbx_strand_id
1 'polypeptide(L)'
;MLFKKHTRSKLISADTLFNETTLDWLIVLVTIFLQVISLATTFEGSKVYFGGVKLPFFLSAPLLFSLAIQLTVFCTSHTIKRYFKAGLILVLLLATLCSTYFSYIGIYSHINSPISYLEERYSQIYSNLSEKYEALREESQNTMKGYVFDFVSSLDHSYAALTLQTEENATLNKKINAIEVNGGKINAQTNALQKPNKASFGDDLDAYYDAMAKYNAALGTMVSDTTKQDAALKNELYENEVRVVLGGKTKEEFTAQSIATTTKKEQIEKLIHSMYSLTSSPTSELTPSEELQAIQEHTLNFILKQEEGSHFSTLLTQLYTGLELLELQDKYPTFKEDLMEFTTLMSKDTQLMQPLDTVKKQVYEIAHGSSTTSPPLLTEEDAMPLYTALQSELKNAAYLLNGLNRLEKPIDLTDSTYAMHNLYVLPIKNLLENGSSKVMSWFALSFAILVDGLTLVFALMNAKAKTPLFAKRNKDIIGHSKEAMEGLLLSTIKATSPKESSLSENIQVLHYLESFISPFKLFAPSLNSGYSMWCNLSQLEEHHSFLAILCQFNLASIVSAEELEEVIPTSTKERYVLIKTKLIIWMNEQIAELKEPKQTYLPHPILEKGYVLKEDKS
;
A
#
# COMPACT_ATOMS: atom_id res chain seq x y z
N MET A 1 42.96 24.12 -57.45
CA MET A 1 42.03 23.79 -56.36
C MET A 1 41.40 22.43 -56.68
N LEU A 2 42.04 21.36 -56.21
CA LEU A 2 41.60 20.56 -55.05
C LEU A 2 40.49 19.55 -55.41
N PHE A 3 40.86 18.57 -56.24
CA PHE A 3 40.11 17.32 -56.39
C PHE A 3 40.69 16.24 -55.47
N LYS A 4 39.81 15.43 -54.88
CA LYS A 4 40.05 14.20 -54.11
C LYS A 4 40.72 14.35 -52.74
N LYS A 5 39.90 14.70 -51.74
CA LYS A 5 40.23 14.55 -50.32
C LYS A 5 39.75 13.19 -49.81
N HIS A 6 40.69 12.44 -49.25
CA HIS A 6 40.57 11.32 -48.31
C HIS A 6 39.18 10.80 -47.92
N THR A 7 38.94 9.51 -48.21
CA THR A 7 38.26 8.59 -47.30
C THR A 7 38.62 7.15 -47.69
N ARG A 8 39.88 6.76 -47.44
CA ARG A 8 40.18 5.35 -47.17
C ARG A 8 39.66 5.09 -45.77
N SER A 9 38.41 4.64 -45.63
CA SER A 9 38.04 3.95 -44.40
C SER A 9 38.94 2.73 -44.33
N LYS A 10 39.80 2.68 -43.31
CA LYS A 10 40.35 1.42 -42.85
C LYS A 10 39.15 0.57 -42.47
N LEU A 11 38.76 -0.38 -43.31
CA LEU A 11 38.03 -1.54 -42.83
C LEU A 11 38.92 -2.18 -41.77
N ILE A 12 38.64 -1.88 -40.52
CA ILE A 12 39.10 -2.63 -39.36
C ILE A 12 38.49 -4.02 -39.57
N SER A 13 39.31 -5.00 -39.96
CA SER A 13 38.84 -6.37 -40.19
C SER A 13 38.18 -6.87 -38.91
N ALA A 14 37.10 -7.65 -39.04
CA ALA A 14 36.40 -8.25 -37.90
C ALA A 14 37.38 -8.98 -36.95
N ASP A 15 38.48 -9.51 -37.46
CA ASP A 15 39.55 -10.15 -36.69
C ASP A 15 40.29 -9.22 -35.72
N THR A 16 40.31 -7.90 -35.99
CA THR A 16 40.89 -6.90 -35.05
C THR A 16 39.89 -6.42 -34.00
N LEU A 17 38.58 -6.59 -34.25
CA LEU A 17 37.51 -6.33 -33.27
C LEU A 17 37.30 -7.51 -32.31
N PHE A 18 37.53 -8.74 -32.78
CA PHE A 18 37.46 -9.99 -32.00
C PHE A 18 38.83 -10.59 -31.68
N ASN A 19 39.79 -9.77 -31.23
CA ASN A 19 40.98 -10.28 -30.58
C ASN A 19 40.61 -10.72 -29.15
N GLU A 20 41.18 -11.81 -28.61
CA GLU A 20 40.87 -12.28 -27.25
C GLU A 20 41.02 -11.15 -26.21
N THR A 21 42.03 -10.30 -26.40
CA THR A 21 42.27 -9.12 -25.55
C THR A 21 41.24 -8.01 -25.70
N THR A 22 40.66 -7.79 -26.89
CA THR A 22 39.60 -6.79 -27.08
C THR A 22 38.26 -7.29 -26.56
N LEU A 23 38.00 -8.59 -26.67
CA LEU A 23 36.82 -9.24 -26.08
C LEU A 23 36.86 -9.20 -24.55
N ASP A 24 38.01 -9.47 -23.93
CA ASP A 24 38.19 -9.38 -22.48
C ASP A 24 37.92 -7.95 -21.95
N TRP A 25 38.45 -6.93 -22.63
CA TRP A 25 38.21 -5.54 -22.28
C TRP A 25 36.74 -5.13 -22.48
N LEU A 26 36.09 -5.63 -23.52
CA LEU A 26 34.66 -5.40 -23.76
C LEU A 26 33.82 -6.01 -22.64
N ILE A 27 34.11 -7.25 -22.22
CA ILE A 27 33.39 -7.91 -21.13
C ILE A 27 33.58 -7.14 -19.82
N VAL A 28 34.80 -6.68 -19.52
CA VAL A 28 35.06 -5.86 -18.32
C VAL A 28 34.26 -4.57 -18.36
N LEU A 29 34.23 -3.86 -19.49
CA LEU A 29 33.50 -2.61 -19.65
C LEU A 29 31.99 -2.81 -19.50
N VAL A 30 31.43 -3.85 -20.13
CA VAL A 30 30.00 -4.21 -20.00
C VAL A 30 29.67 -4.58 -18.55
N THR A 31 30.54 -5.32 -17.86
CA THR A 31 30.35 -5.69 -16.45
C THR A 31 30.30 -4.46 -15.55
N ILE A 32 31.22 -3.50 -15.75
CA ILE A 32 31.22 -2.24 -14.99
C ILE A 32 29.93 -1.46 -15.23
N PHE A 33 29.49 -1.36 -16.49
CA PHE A 33 28.28 -0.62 -16.84
C PHE A 33 27.03 -1.26 -16.21
N LEU A 34 26.89 -2.58 -16.29
CA LEU A 34 25.80 -3.30 -15.64
C LEU A 34 25.84 -3.15 -14.11
N GLN A 35 27.02 -3.08 -13.51
CA GLN A 35 27.18 -2.90 -12.07
C GLN A 35 26.82 -1.47 -11.62
N VAL A 36 27.07 -0.46 -12.45
CA VAL A 36 26.59 0.91 -12.23
C VAL A 36 25.07 0.99 -12.33
N ILE A 37 24.46 0.32 -13.32
CA ILE A 37 22.99 0.24 -13.44
C ILE A 37 22.38 -0.49 -12.23
N SER A 38 22.96 -1.62 -11.83
CA SER A 38 22.52 -2.38 -10.66
C SER A 38 22.66 -1.55 -9.38
N LEU A 39 23.75 -0.77 -9.22
CA LEU A 39 23.91 0.17 -8.11
C LEU A 39 22.83 1.27 -8.11
N ALA A 40 22.58 1.91 -9.25
CA ALA A 40 21.60 2.99 -9.37
C ALA A 40 20.18 2.49 -9.06
N THR A 41 19.79 1.35 -9.64
CA THR A 41 18.47 0.75 -9.38
C THR A 41 18.31 0.25 -7.94
N THR A 42 19.37 -0.32 -7.35
CA THR A 42 19.38 -0.72 -5.93
C THR A 42 19.27 0.50 -5.01
N PHE A 43 19.91 1.61 -5.37
CA PHE A 43 19.83 2.87 -4.61
C PHE A 43 18.43 3.48 -4.64
N GLU A 44 17.79 3.56 -5.81
CA GLU A 44 16.41 4.05 -5.90
C GLU A 44 15.46 3.15 -5.10
N GLY A 45 15.62 1.82 -5.18
CA GLY A 45 14.80 0.91 -4.39
C GLY A 45 15.05 1.00 -2.89
N SER A 46 16.27 1.29 -2.46
CA SER A 46 16.61 1.44 -1.05
C SER A 46 16.13 2.77 -0.45
N LYS A 47 15.87 3.82 -1.26
CA LYS A 47 15.25 5.07 -0.78
C LYS A 47 13.86 4.85 -0.21
N VAL A 48 13.06 3.97 -0.82
CA VAL A 48 11.72 3.62 -0.33
C VAL A 48 11.76 3.06 1.10
N TYR A 49 12.86 2.40 1.49
CA TYR A 49 13.03 1.79 2.83
C TYR A 49 13.83 2.63 3.81
N PHE A 50 14.86 3.34 3.33
CA PHE A 50 15.84 4.01 4.19
C PHE A 50 15.92 5.53 3.95
N GLY A 51 15.07 6.11 3.10
CA GLY A 51 15.11 7.53 2.73
C GLY A 51 15.04 8.50 3.91
N GLY A 52 14.33 8.15 4.98
CA GLY A 52 14.24 8.95 6.20
C GLY A 52 15.42 8.83 7.17
N VAL A 53 16.38 7.92 6.92
CA VAL A 53 17.50 7.65 7.84
C VAL A 53 18.76 8.37 7.38
N LYS A 54 18.99 9.56 7.92
CA LYS A 54 20.25 10.30 7.76
C LYS A 54 21.25 9.81 8.80
N LEU A 55 22.35 9.21 8.35
CA LEU A 55 23.44 8.78 9.21
C LEU A 55 24.33 9.98 9.59
N PRO A 56 25.12 9.89 10.68
CA PRO A 56 26.13 10.90 10.98
C PRO A 56 27.02 11.14 9.74
N PHE A 57 27.45 12.38 9.52
CA PHE A 57 28.23 12.86 8.35
C PHE A 57 27.46 13.12 7.03
N PHE A 58 26.14 13.32 7.07
CA PHE A 58 25.31 13.61 5.86
C PHE A 58 25.34 12.51 4.78
N LEU A 59 25.78 11.28 5.12
CA LEU A 59 25.65 10.15 4.21
C LEU A 59 24.22 9.60 4.23
N SER A 60 23.66 9.37 3.03
CA SER A 60 22.38 8.70 2.88
C SER A 60 22.53 7.20 3.16
N ALA A 61 21.75 6.67 4.10
CA ALA A 61 21.69 5.24 4.38
C ALA A 61 21.37 4.37 3.13
N PRO A 62 20.46 4.80 2.22
CA PRO A 62 20.23 4.12 0.94
C PRO A 62 21.49 3.87 0.10
N LEU A 63 22.41 4.85 0.06
CA LEU A 63 23.66 4.79 -0.72
C LEU A 63 24.67 3.83 -0.10
N LEU A 64 24.86 3.89 1.23
CA LEU A 64 25.77 2.97 1.92
C LEU A 64 25.29 1.53 1.79
N PHE A 65 23.99 1.31 1.88
CA PHE A 65 23.38 0.00 1.72
C PHE A 65 23.59 -0.56 0.30
N SER A 66 23.27 0.23 -0.74
CA SER A 66 23.44 -0.21 -2.13
C SER A 66 24.92 -0.48 -2.45
N LEU A 67 25.82 0.38 -1.98
CA LEU A 67 27.26 0.21 -2.16
C LEU A 67 27.80 -1.04 -1.43
N ALA A 68 27.34 -1.31 -0.22
CA ALA A 68 27.72 -2.50 0.54
C ALA A 68 27.31 -3.80 -0.16
N ILE A 69 26.09 -3.86 -0.72
CA ILE A 69 25.60 -5.02 -1.49
C ILE A 69 26.45 -5.21 -2.74
N GLN A 70 26.65 -4.15 -3.53
CA GLN A 70 27.40 -4.23 -4.78
C GLN A 70 28.87 -4.59 -4.54
N LEU A 71 29.49 -4.04 -3.50
CA LEU A 71 30.84 -4.40 -3.09
C LEU A 71 30.91 -5.87 -2.64
N THR A 72 29.91 -6.37 -1.92
CA THR A 72 29.83 -7.77 -1.50
C THR A 72 29.72 -8.70 -2.70
N VAL A 73 28.85 -8.39 -3.67
CA VAL A 73 28.71 -9.16 -4.93
C VAL A 73 30.05 -9.16 -5.69
N PHE A 74 30.68 -7.99 -5.83
CA PHE A 74 31.96 -7.85 -6.53
C PHE A 74 33.11 -8.62 -5.84
N CYS A 75 33.30 -8.41 -4.53
CA CYS A 75 34.37 -9.04 -3.76
C CYS A 75 34.17 -10.56 -3.68
N THR A 76 32.94 -11.03 -3.46
CA THR A 76 32.66 -12.47 -3.34
C THR A 76 32.80 -13.15 -4.70
N SER A 77 32.32 -12.52 -5.77
CA SER A 77 32.52 -13.00 -7.14
C SER A 77 34.01 -13.11 -7.48
N HIS A 78 34.84 -12.11 -7.15
CA HIS A 78 36.28 -12.18 -7.36
C HIS A 78 36.98 -13.22 -6.46
N THR A 79 36.50 -13.42 -5.23
CA THR A 79 37.11 -14.36 -4.27
C THR A 79 36.82 -15.82 -4.64
N ILE A 80 35.61 -16.13 -5.12
CA ILE A 80 35.25 -17.47 -5.64
C ILE A 80 36.16 -17.88 -6.79
N LYS A 81 36.64 -16.92 -7.62
CA LYS A 81 37.61 -17.19 -8.68
C LYS A 81 38.92 -17.78 -8.16
N ARG A 82 39.37 -17.38 -6.96
CA ARG A 82 40.64 -17.84 -6.36
C ARG A 82 40.45 -19.03 -5.43
N TYR A 83 39.34 -19.07 -4.69
CA TYR A 83 39.06 -20.10 -3.69
C TYR A 83 37.61 -20.57 -3.80
N PHE A 84 37.39 -21.72 -4.43
CA PHE A 84 36.07 -22.31 -4.54
C PHE A 84 35.66 -22.93 -3.19
N LYS A 85 34.83 -22.21 -2.43
CA LYS A 85 34.23 -22.66 -1.16
C LYS A 85 32.71 -22.51 -1.22
N ALA A 86 31.98 -23.54 -0.79
CA ALA A 86 30.51 -23.55 -0.79
C ALA A 86 29.91 -22.36 -0.03
N GLY A 87 30.51 -21.95 1.10
CA GLY A 87 30.05 -20.79 1.87
C GLY A 87 30.12 -19.46 1.12
N LEU A 88 31.13 -19.26 0.25
CA LEU A 88 31.23 -18.05 -0.57
C LEU A 88 30.15 -18.01 -1.66
N ILE A 89 29.80 -19.18 -2.22
CA ILE A 89 28.72 -19.28 -3.21
C ILE A 89 27.38 -18.91 -2.58
N LEU A 90 27.12 -19.35 -1.34
CA LEU A 90 25.91 -19.00 -0.61
C LEU A 90 25.83 -17.49 -0.31
N VAL A 91 26.95 -16.87 0.09
CA VAL A 91 27.01 -15.41 0.29
C VAL A 91 26.76 -14.66 -1.02
N LEU A 92 27.33 -15.13 -2.14
CA LEU A 92 27.10 -14.53 -3.45
C LEU A 92 25.64 -14.64 -3.88
N LEU A 93 25.01 -15.81 -3.70
CA LEU A 93 23.58 -16.02 -4.00
C LEU A 93 22.69 -15.12 -3.15
N LEU A 94 22.97 -15.00 -1.85
CA LEU A 94 22.18 -14.14 -0.97
C LEU A 94 22.35 -12.65 -1.33
N ALA A 95 23.59 -12.22 -1.60
CA ALA A 95 23.86 -10.84 -1.98
C ALA A 95 23.25 -10.47 -3.34
N THR A 96 23.26 -11.39 -4.30
CA THR A 96 22.59 -11.20 -5.60
C THR A 96 21.08 -11.19 -5.46
N LEU A 97 20.47 -12.10 -4.70
CA LEU A 97 19.03 -12.06 -4.42
C LEU A 97 18.61 -10.74 -3.75
N CYS A 98 19.41 -10.25 -2.81
CA CYS A 98 19.19 -8.96 -2.16
C CYS A 98 19.28 -7.80 -3.17
N SER A 99 20.34 -7.76 -3.98
CA SER A 99 20.51 -6.80 -5.08
C SER A 99 19.29 -6.80 -6.02
N THR A 100 18.86 -7.99 -6.44
CA THR A 100 17.76 -8.14 -7.40
C THR A 100 16.43 -7.69 -6.80
N TYR A 101 16.20 -7.95 -5.51
CA TYR A 101 15.00 -7.49 -4.81
C TYR A 101 14.94 -5.96 -4.73
N PHE A 102 16.03 -5.31 -4.29
CA PHE A 102 16.04 -3.84 -4.18
C PHE A 102 16.07 -3.17 -5.56
N SER A 103 16.77 -3.74 -6.54
CA SER A 103 16.73 -3.28 -7.93
C SER A 103 15.32 -3.36 -8.53
N TYR A 104 14.62 -4.48 -8.30
CA TYR A 104 13.21 -4.63 -8.69
C TYR A 104 12.34 -3.52 -8.10
N ILE A 105 12.50 -3.23 -6.81
CA ILE A 105 11.72 -2.18 -6.14
C ILE A 105 12.05 -0.80 -6.71
N GLY A 106 13.32 -0.49 -6.98
CA GLY A 106 13.70 0.80 -7.56
C GLY A 106 13.14 1.01 -8.97
N ILE A 107 13.15 -0.03 -9.80
CA ILE A 107 12.53 0.04 -11.13
C ILE A 107 11.02 0.19 -11.00
N TYR A 108 10.41 -0.54 -10.07
CA TYR A 108 8.98 -0.49 -9.82
C TYR A 108 8.53 0.87 -9.29
N SER A 109 9.24 1.46 -8.31
CA SER A 109 8.92 2.75 -7.71
C SER A 109 9.09 3.90 -8.71
N HIS A 110 10.06 3.79 -9.62
CA HIS A 110 10.25 4.79 -10.67
C HIS A 110 9.09 4.81 -11.67
N ILE A 111 8.48 3.65 -11.96
CA ILE A 111 7.32 3.55 -12.84
C ILE A 111 6.03 3.90 -12.09
N ASN A 112 5.89 3.41 -10.87
CA ASN A 112 4.74 3.62 -9.98
C ASN A 112 5.21 4.35 -8.73
N SER A 113 5.19 5.68 -8.79
CA SER A 113 5.63 6.51 -7.66
C SER A 113 4.85 6.15 -6.38
N PRO A 114 5.56 5.81 -5.28
CA PRO A 114 4.95 5.56 -3.98
C PRO A 114 4.04 6.70 -3.52
N ILE A 115 4.44 7.94 -3.83
CA ILE A 115 3.72 9.15 -3.44
C ILE A 115 2.42 9.26 -4.24
N SER A 116 2.48 9.11 -5.57
CA SER A 116 1.28 9.17 -6.40
C SER A 116 0.23 8.13 -5.98
N TYR A 117 0.67 6.91 -5.64
CA TYR A 117 -0.22 5.89 -5.08
C TYR A 117 -0.87 6.36 -3.76
N LEU A 118 -0.11 6.91 -2.82
CA LEU A 118 -0.65 7.40 -1.55
C LEU A 118 -1.65 8.54 -1.75
N GLU A 119 -1.35 9.46 -2.66
CA GLU A 119 -2.20 10.62 -2.96
C GLU A 119 -3.53 10.19 -3.59
N GLU A 120 -3.47 9.36 -4.63
CA GLU A 120 -4.67 8.84 -5.29
C GLU A 120 -5.51 8.04 -4.30
N ARG A 121 -4.86 7.16 -3.53
CA ARG A 121 -5.56 6.30 -2.61
C ARG A 121 -6.19 7.06 -1.44
N TYR A 122 -5.47 8.03 -0.89
CA TYR A 122 -6.01 8.90 0.15
C TYR A 122 -7.17 9.73 -0.37
N SER A 123 -7.07 10.28 -1.59
CA SER A 123 -8.17 11.06 -2.19
C SER A 123 -9.44 10.22 -2.37
N GLN A 124 -9.30 8.97 -2.83
CA GLN A 124 -10.43 8.04 -2.94
C GLN A 124 -11.06 7.76 -1.56
N ILE A 125 -10.25 7.46 -0.56
CA ILE A 125 -10.75 7.14 0.78
C ILE A 125 -11.37 8.38 1.44
N TYR A 126 -10.74 9.55 1.29
CA TYR A 126 -11.23 10.83 1.78
C TYR A 126 -12.60 11.15 1.18
N SER A 127 -12.78 10.98 -0.13
CA SER A 127 -14.09 11.19 -0.78
C SER A 127 -15.15 10.26 -0.20
N ASN A 128 -14.86 8.96 -0.07
CA ASN A 128 -15.80 7.97 0.44
C ASN A 128 -16.18 8.20 1.91
N LEU A 129 -15.21 8.58 2.75
CA LEU A 129 -15.45 8.87 4.16
C LEU A 129 -16.18 10.21 4.35
N SER A 130 -15.83 11.22 3.56
CA SER A 130 -16.49 12.51 3.58
C SER A 130 -17.96 12.40 3.14
N GLU A 131 -18.25 11.59 2.12
CA GLU A 131 -19.64 11.34 1.68
C GLU A 131 -20.46 10.67 2.79
N LYS A 132 -19.91 9.63 3.43
CA LYS A 132 -20.57 8.97 4.58
C LYS A 132 -20.78 9.92 5.76
N TYR A 133 -19.80 10.78 6.03
CA TYR A 133 -19.88 11.76 7.10
C TYR A 133 -20.95 12.82 6.82
N GLU A 134 -21.00 13.38 5.62
CA GLU A 134 -22.04 14.36 5.26
C GLU A 134 -23.44 13.73 5.26
N ALA A 135 -23.58 12.47 4.83
CA ALA A 135 -24.86 11.75 4.92
C ALA A 135 -25.34 11.60 6.37
N LEU A 136 -24.44 11.16 7.28
CA LEU A 136 -24.75 11.07 8.71
C LEU A 136 -25.06 12.44 9.33
N ARG A 137 -24.31 13.46 8.94
CA ARG A 137 -24.52 14.83 9.39
C ARG A 137 -25.89 15.37 8.96
N GLU A 138 -26.28 15.13 7.71
CA GLU A 138 -27.58 15.53 7.18
C GLU A 138 -28.73 14.78 7.89
N GLU A 139 -28.57 13.47 8.10
CA GLU A 139 -29.54 12.67 8.86
C GLU A 139 -29.70 13.18 10.30
N SER A 140 -28.59 13.44 11.00
CA SER A 140 -28.58 13.98 12.35
C SER A 140 -29.21 15.37 12.41
N GLN A 141 -28.92 16.25 11.44
CA GLN A 141 -29.58 17.56 11.31
C GLN A 141 -31.08 17.44 11.10
N ASN A 142 -31.53 16.53 10.24
CA ASN A 142 -32.96 16.34 9.97
C ASN A 142 -33.69 15.76 11.18
N THR A 143 -33.05 14.83 11.90
CA THR A 143 -33.56 14.28 13.16
C THR A 143 -33.71 15.39 14.20
N MET A 144 -32.69 16.24 14.37
CA MET A 144 -32.72 17.34 15.33
C MET A 144 -33.78 18.40 14.97
N LYS A 145 -33.94 18.73 13.69
CA LYS A 145 -35.05 19.59 13.24
C LYS A 145 -36.40 18.98 13.62
N GLY A 146 -36.59 17.68 13.39
CA GLY A 146 -37.78 16.95 13.80
C GLY A 146 -38.09 17.11 15.28
N TYR A 147 -37.09 16.90 16.15
CA TYR A 147 -37.25 17.14 17.59
C TYR A 147 -37.65 18.58 17.91
N VAL A 148 -36.99 19.59 17.32
CA VAL A 148 -37.35 21.01 17.56
C VAL A 148 -38.81 21.28 17.18
N PHE A 149 -39.26 20.84 16.00
CA PHE A 149 -40.65 21.03 15.56
C PHE A 149 -41.63 20.35 16.50
N ASP A 150 -41.36 19.09 16.86
CA ASP A 150 -42.22 18.30 17.72
C ASP A 150 -42.29 18.88 19.15
N PHE A 151 -41.16 19.36 19.69
CA PHE A 151 -41.06 19.89 21.04
C PHE A 151 -41.81 21.22 21.14
N VAL A 152 -41.57 22.14 20.21
CA VAL A 152 -42.24 23.44 20.16
C VAL A 152 -43.75 23.26 19.93
N SER A 153 -44.16 22.39 18.99
CA SER A 153 -45.59 22.12 18.76
C SER A 153 -46.27 21.49 19.98
N SER A 154 -45.60 20.55 20.65
CA SER A 154 -46.15 19.90 21.86
C SER A 154 -46.28 20.89 23.01
N LEU A 155 -45.28 21.77 23.20
CA LEU A 155 -45.30 22.82 24.21
C LEU A 155 -46.39 23.86 23.92
N ASP A 156 -46.51 24.33 22.68
CA ASP A 156 -47.52 25.31 22.27
C ASP A 156 -48.94 24.76 22.43
N HIS A 157 -49.21 23.53 21.96
CA HIS A 157 -50.50 22.87 22.16
C HIS A 157 -50.83 22.64 23.64
N SER A 158 -49.86 22.20 24.44
CA SER A 158 -50.07 21.99 25.86
C SER A 158 -50.29 23.30 26.61
N TYR A 159 -49.57 24.36 26.25
CA TYR A 159 -49.75 25.70 26.82
C TYR A 159 -51.12 26.29 26.46
N ALA A 160 -51.57 26.14 25.21
CA ALA A 160 -52.89 26.55 24.78
C ALA A 160 -54.01 25.77 25.52
N ALA A 161 -53.85 24.45 25.65
CA ALA A 161 -54.79 23.61 26.39
C ALA A 161 -54.85 23.98 27.88
N LEU A 162 -53.70 24.19 28.53
CA LEU A 162 -53.62 24.65 29.91
C LEU A 162 -54.23 26.03 30.09
N THR A 163 -54.02 26.95 29.14
CA THR A 163 -54.62 28.29 29.17
C THR A 163 -56.15 28.20 29.11
N LEU A 164 -56.70 27.43 28.18
CA LEU A 164 -58.12 27.19 28.07
C LEU A 164 -58.68 26.56 29.36
N GLN A 165 -57.99 25.54 29.90
CA GLN A 165 -58.39 24.89 31.14
C GLN A 165 -58.34 25.85 32.35
N THR A 166 -57.37 26.76 32.43
CA THR A 166 -57.33 27.77 33.49
C THR A 166 -58.48 28.77 33.39
N GLU A 167 -58.88 29.16 32.18
CA GLU A 167 -60.04 30.02 31.95
C GLU A 167 -61.35 29.31 32.31
N GLU A 168 -61.52 28.05 31.87
CA GLU A 168 -62.64 27.20 32.25
C GLU A 168 -62.73 27.04 33.77
N ASN A 169 -61.62 26.72 34.43
CA ASN A 169 -61.54 26.62 35.89
C ASN A 169 -61.91 27.94 36.59
N ALA A 170 -61.50 29.09 36.03
CA ALA A 170 -61.90 30.40 36.56
C ALA A 170 -63.40 30.66 36.40
N THR A 171 -64.02 30.26 35.28
CA THR A 171 -65.48 30.36 35.08
C THR A 171 -66.25 29.42 36.01
N LEU A 172 -65.76 28.19 36.22
CA LEU A 172 -66.33 27.23 37.16
C LEU A 172 -66.21 27.73 38.60
N ASN A 173 -65.06 28.30 38.98
CA ASN A 173 -64.87 28.95 40.29
C ASN A 173 -65.84 30.13 40.48
N LYS A 174 -66.05 30.97 39.47
CA LYS A 174 -67.06 32.03 39.52
C LYS A 174 -68.47 31.47 39.71
N LYS A 175 -68.82 30.37 39.02
CA LYS A 175 -70.11 29.68 39.20
C LYS A 175 -70.25 29.11 40.61
N ILE A 176 -69.21 28.49 41.17
CA ILE A 176 -69.19 27.95 42.54
C ILE A 176 -69.35 29.08 43.57
N ASN A 177 -68.65 30.20 43.38
CA ASN A 177 -68.71 31.35 44.30
C ASN A 177 -70.05 32.10 44.22
N ALA A 178 -70.78 31.97 43.11
CA ALA A 178 -72.12 32.54 42.92
C ALA A 178 -73.25 31.65 43.50
N ILE A 179 -72.93 30.48 44.06
CA ILE A 179 -73.91 29.64 44.75
C ILE A 179 -74.28 30.31 46.07
N GLU A 180 -75.40 31.03 46.09
CA GLU A 180 -75.98 31.60 47.31
C GLU A 180 -77.02 30.66 47.91
N VAL A 181 -76.76 30.14 49.11
CA VAL A 181 -77.74 29.38 49.90
C VAL A 181 -78.59 30.37 50.72
N ASN A 182 -79.48 31.11 50.05
CA ASN A 182 -80.36 32.05 50.74
C ASN A 182 -81.59 31.32 51.32
N GLY A 183 -81.68 31.29 52.66
CA GLY A 183 -82.91 30.90 53.39
C GLY A 183 -83.36 29.44 53.26
N GLY A 184 -82.44 28.49 53.02
CA GLY A 184 -82.79 27.07 52.89
C GLY A 184 -83.55 26.72 51.61
N LYS A 185 -83.59 27.63 50.62
CA LYS A 185 -84.15 27.37 49.29
C LYS A 185 -83.05 27.41 48.24
N ILE A 186 -82.86 26.25 47.61
CA ILE A 186 -82.03 26.11 46.42
C ILE A 186 -82.79 26.64 45.22
N ASN A 187 -82.24 27.64 44.52
CA ASN A 187 -82.85 28.24 43.33
C ASN A 187 -82.99 27.28 42.12
N ALA A 188 -82.27 26.14 42.12
CA ALA A 188 -82.37 25.14 41.06
C ALA A 188 -83.50 24.10 41.28
N GLN A 189 -83.91 23.82 42.53
CA GLN A 189 -84.96 22.82 42.81
C GLN A 189 -86.36 23.42 43.02
N THR A 190 -86.47 24.73 43.27
CA THR A 190 -87.78 25.39 43.36
C THR A 190 -88.51 25.48 42.02
N ASN A 191 -87.80 25.40 40.89
CA ASN A 191 -88.43 25.35 39.56
C ASN A 191 -88.86 23.94 39.13
N ALA A 192 -88.41 22.88 39.82
CA ALA A 192 -88.74 21.49 39.48
C ALA A 192 -90.02 20.97 40.16
N LEU A 193 -90.43 21.57 41.28
CA LEU A 193 -91.67 21.22 41.99
C LEU A 193 -92.77 22.25 41.71
N GLN A 194 -93.36 22.17 40.51
CA GLN A 194 -94.61 22.90 40.26
C GLN A 194 -95.73 22.27 41.08
N LYS A 195 -96.48 23.09 41.82
CA LYS A 195 -97.71 22.66 42.50
C LYS A 195 -98.61 22.01 41.43
N PRO A 196 -99.04 20.75 41.61
CA PRO A 196 -99.97 20.10 40.69
C PRO A 196 -101.19 21.00 40.51
N ASN A 197 -101.50 21.37 39.26
CA ASN A 197 -102.68 22.16 38.96
C ASN A 197 -103.85 21.19 38.75
N LYS A 198 -104.94 21.36 39.50
CA LYS A 198 -106.12 20.51 39.42
C LYS A 198 -106.70 20.44 38.00
N ALA A 199 -106.57 21.53 37.22
CA ALA A 199 -107.01 21.58 35.83
C ALA A 199 -106.25 20.61 34.89
N SER A 200 -105.04 20.19 35.27
CA SER A 200 -104.18 19.31 34.47
C SER A 200 -104.55 17.83 34.56
N PHE A 201 -105.35 17.44 35.55
CA PHE A 201 -105.71 16.04 35.85
C PHE A 201 -107.14 15.68 35.44
N GLY A 202 -107.90 16.62 34.87
CA GLY A 202 -109.28 16.38 34.43
C GLY A 202 -110.18 15.89 35.58
N ASP A 203 -110.96 14.84 35.34
CA ASP A 203 -111.86 14.22 36.31
C ASP A 203 -111.17 13.23 37.28
N ASP A 204 -109.87 12.96 37.09
CA ASP A 204 -109.10 12.01 37.90
C ASP A 204 -108.54 12.68 39.17
N LEU A 205 -109.45 12.92 40.12
CA LEU A 205 -109.15 13.56 41.40
C LEU A 205 -108.19 12.76 42.28
N ASP A 206 -108.20 11.43 42.19
CA ASP A 206 -107.34 10.58 43.01
C ASP A 206 -105.87 10.71 42.59
N ALA A 207 -105.60 10.75 41.27
CA ALA A 207 -104.26 11.04 40.75
C ALA A 207 -103.76 12.43 41.14
N TYR A 208 -104.66 13.42 41.21
CA TYR A 208 -104.34 14.76 41.72
C TYR A 208 -103.97 14.73 43.21
N TYR A 209 -104.74 14.04 44.06
CA TYR A 209 -104.46 13.97 45.49
C TYR A 209 -103.19 13.19 45.80
N ASP A 210 -102.87 12.13 45.06
CA ASP A 210 -101.60 11.42 45.18
C ASP A 210 -100.39 12.28 44.77
N ALA A 211 -100.52 13.05 43.68
CA ALA A 211 -99.48 14.00 43.26
C ALA A 211 -99.32 15.14 44.28
N MET A 212 -100.43 15.63 44.85
CA MET A 212 -100.43 16.67 45.88
C MET A 212 -99.87 16.16 47.21
N ALA A 213 -100.11 14.89 47.56
CA ALA A 213 -99.54 14.23 48.73
C ALA A 213 -98.02 14.06 48.60
N LYS A 214 -97.51 13.68 47.42
CA LYS A 214 -96.06 13.62 47.14
C LYS A 214 -95.41 15.01 47.21
N TYR A 215 -96.08 16.04 46.68
CA TYR A 215 -95.64 17.44 46.80
C TYR A 215 -95.61 17.90 48.28
N ASN A 216 -96.64 17.61 49.05
CA ASN A 216 -96.73 17.97 50.47
C ASN A 216 -95.75 17.17 51.34
N ALA A 217 -95.47 15.91 51.02
CA ALA A 217 -94.46 15.11 51.72
C ALA A 217 -93.05 15.70 51.51
N ALA A 218 -92.72 16.10 50.28
CA ALA A 218 -91.45 16.76 49.96
C ALA A 218 -91.29 18.12 50.66
N LEU A 219 -92.38 18.87 50.82
CA LEU A 219 -92.41 20.11 51.62
C LEU A 219 -92.34 19.85 53.14
N GLY A 220 -93.00 18.80 53.63
CA GLY A 220 -93.04 18.43 55.04
C GLY A 220 -91.67 18.02 55.58
N THR A 221 -90.87 17.32 54.77
CA THR A 221 -89.47 17.00 55.11
C THR A 221 -88.53 18.21 55.14
N MET A 222 -88.91 19.35 54.57
CA MET A 222 -88.11 20.60 54.60
C MET A 222 -88.35 21.46 55.86
N VAL A 223 -89.38 21.19 56.67
CA VAL A 223 -89.85 22.14 57.70
C VAL A 223 -89.57 21.67 59.15
N SER A 224 -89.19 20.41 59.40
CA SER A 224 -89.30 19.82 60.74
C SER A 224 -88.02 19.65 61.60
N ASP A 225 -86.94 20.43 61.44
CA ASP A 225 -85.87 20.48 62.47
C ASP A 225 -84.92 21.71 62.37
N THR A 226 -85.36 22.86 62.88
CA THR A 226 -84.87 24.19 62.45
C THR A 226 -83.66 24.81 63.17
N THR A 227 -82.86 24.09 63.99
CA THR A 227 -81.72 24.74 64.69
C THR A 227 -80.36 24.03 64.70
N LYS A 228 -80.27 22.71 64.42
CA LYS A 228 -78.96 22.01 64.25
C LYS A 228 -78.83 21.26 62.92
N GLN A 229 -79.92 20.84 62.29
CA GLN A 229 -79.89 20.24 60.95
C GLN A 229 -79.73 21.28 59.83
N ASP A 230 -80.08 22.54 60.11
CA ASP A 230 -80.06 23.61 59.12
C ASP A 230 -78.65 23.88 58.55
N ALA A 231 -77.58 23.73 59.34
CA ALA A 231 -76.21 23.91 58.86
C ALA A 231 -75.69 22.67 58.11
N ALA A 232 -76.00 21.46 58.59
CA ALA A 232 -75.56 20.21 57.96
C ALA A 232 -76.26 20.00 56.61
N LEU A 233 -77.57 20.23 56.55
CA LEU A 233 -78.37 20.16 55.32
C LEU A 233 -77.94 21.26 54.33
N LYS A 234 -77.68 22.49 54.79
CA LYS A 234 -77.15 23.56 53.91
C LYS A 234 -75.78 23.18 53.33
N ASN A 235 -74.90 22.57 54.12
CA ASN A 235 -73.61 22.08 53.63
C ASN A 235 -73.78 20.93 52.63
N GLU A 236 -74.68 19.98 52.88
CA GLU A 236 -74.94 18.85 51.96
C GLU A 236 -75.56 19.32 50.63
N LEU A 237 -76.46 20.29 50.68
CA LEU A 237 -77.07 20.89 49.48
C LEU A 237 -76.05 21.70 48.68
N TYR A 238 -75.19 22.47 49.36
CA TYR A 238 -74.06 23.17 48.73
C TYR A 238 -73.08 22.19 48.08
N GLU A 239 -72.67 21.13 48.78
CA GLU A 239 -71.80 20.07 48.26
C GLU A 239 -72.40 19.38 47.02
N ASN A 240 -73.70 19.12 47.02
CA ASN A 240 -74.40 18.52 45.88
C ASN A 240 -74.46 19.46 44.66
N GLU A 241 -74.73 20.76 44.85
CA GLU A 241 -74.68 21.72 43.74
C GLU A 241 -73.26 21.91 43.20
N VAL A 242 -72.27 21.96 44.08
CA VAL A 242 -70.85 22.00 43.69
C VAL A 242 -70.49 20.76 42.86
N ARG A 243 -70.93 19.57 43.26
CA ARG A 243 -70.75 18.33 42.49
C ARG A 243 -71.46 18.37 41.13
N VAL A 244 -72.65 18.95 41.03
CA VAL A 244 -73.35 19.11 39.75
C VAL A 244 -72.59 20.05 38.81
N VAL A 245 -72.08 21.18 39.33
CA VAL A 245 -71.29 22.15 38.55
C VAL A 245 -69.95 21.56 38.10
N LEU A 246 -69.34 20.70 38.92
CA LEU A 246 -68.03 20.09 38.69
C LEU A 246 -68.08 18.69 38.04
N GLY A 247 -69.25 18.23 37.60
CA GLY A 247 -69.39 16.93 36.94
C GLY A 247 -69.09 15.72 37.84
N GLY A 248 -69.36 15.83 39.15
CA GLY A 248 -69.21 14.77 40.15
C GLY A 248 -67.99 14.87 41.05
N LYS A 249 -67.05 15.79 40.79
CA LYS A 249 -65.86 16.02 41.63
C LYS A 249 -66.18 16.82 42.89
N THR A 250 -65.41 16.60 43.95
CA THR A 250 -65.51 17.44 45.17
C THR A 250 -64.85 18.80 44.94
N LYS A 251 -65.20 19.79 45.78
CA LYS A 251 -64.56 21.12 45.74
C LYS A 251 -63.05 21.02 45.96
N GLU A 252 -62.66 20.18 46.92
CA GLU A 252 -61.26 19.97 47.28
C GLU A 252 -60.46 19.39 46.12
N GLU A 253 -60.97 18.33 45.48
CA GLU A 253 -60.38 17.74 44.27
C GLU A 253 -60.25 18.74 43.12
N PHE A 254 -61.28 19.55 42.88
CA PHE A 254 -61.25 20.59 41.85
C PHE A 254 -60.27 21.71 42.18
N THR A 255 -60.22 22.18 43.44
CA THR A 255 -59.24 23.20 43.84
C THR A 255 -57.82 22.69 43.73
N ALA A 256 -57.54 21.45 44.13
CA ALA A 256 -56.23 20.83 43.99
C ALA A 256 -55.83 20.70 42.51
N GLN A 257 -56.75 20.24 41.65
CA GLN A 257 -56.52 20.16 40.20
C GLN A 257 -56.33 21.53 39.56
N SER A 258 -57.15 22.52 39.93
CA SER A 258 -57.04 23.88 39.41
C SER A 258 -55.73 24.54 39.82
N ILE A 259 -55.29 24.36 41.07
CA ILE A 259 -53.97 24.85 41.53
C ILE A 259 -52.86 24.16 40.75
N ALA A 260 -52.93 22.84 40.60
CA ALA A 260 -51.93 22.08 39.85
C ALA A 260 -51.86 22.51 38.37
N THR A 261 -53.00 22.73 37.70
CA THR A 261 -53.05 23.23 36.32
C THR A 261 -52.43 24.63 36.21
N THR A 262 -52.76 25.56 37.12
CA THR A 262 -52.18 26.91 37.12
C THR A 262 -50.67 26.87 37.38
N THR A 263 -50.22 26.05 38.34
CA THR A 263 -48.79 25.88 38.61
C THR A 263 -48.04 25.28 37.42
N LYS A 264 -48.59 24.26 36.74
CA LYS A 264 -48.00 23.70 35.51
C LYS A 264 -47.90 24.76 34.39
N LYS A 265 -48.95 25.57 34.20
CA LYS A 265 -48.94 26.69 33.24
C LYS A 265 -47.84 27.71 33.56
N GLU A 266 -47.75 28.19 34.80
CA GLU A 266 -46.73 29.16 35.22
C GLU A 266 -45.31 28.62 35.09
N GLN A 267 -45.11 27.32 35.35
CA GLN A 267 -43.80 26.67 35.17
C GLN A 267 -43.38 26.62 33.70
N ILE A 268 -44.30 26.30 32.79
CA ILE A 268 -44.05 26.31 31.34
C ILE A 268 -43.76 27.72 30.85
N GLU A 269 -44.55 28.71 31.28
CA GLU A 269 -44.36 30.12 30.90
C GLU A 269 -42.99 30.65 31.35
N LYS A 270 -42.57 30.37 32.59
CA LYS A 270 -41.22 30.70 33.08
C LYS A 270 -40.13 30.01 32.27
N LEU A 271 -40.35 28.77 31.85
CA LEU A 271 -39.39 28.02 31.06
C LEU A 271 -39.27 28.60 29.64
N ILE A 272 -40.38 28.98 29.00
CA ILE A 272 -40.40 29.67 27.69
C ILE A 272 -39.67 31.01 27.78
N HIS A 273 -40.00 31.86 28.76
CA HIS A 273 -39.31 33.14 28.96
C HIS A 273 -37.81 32.96 29.21
N SER A 274 -37.42 31.94 29.99
CA SER A 274 -36.01 31.61 30.22
C SER A 274 -35.30 31.22 28.92
N MET A 275 -35.93 30.41 28.07
CA MET A 275 -35.36 30.02 26.77
C MET A 275 -35.25 31.22 25.83
N TYR A 276 -36.27 32.07 25.76
CA TYR A 276 -36.29 33.26 24.91
C TYR A 276 -35.20 34.26 25.30
N SER A 277 -34.92 34.39 26.61
CA SER A 277 -33.81 35.23 27.11
C SER A 277 -32.42 34.77 26.65
N LEU A 278 -32.27 33.50 26.26
CA LEU A 278 -31.03 32.95 25.71
C LEU A 278 -30.87 33.20 24.21
N THR A 279 -31.96 33.51 23.49
CA THR A 279 -31.96 33.69 22.02
C THR A 279 -31.94 35.16 21.58
N SER A 280 -32.41 36.09 22.43
CA SER A 280 -32.58 37.50 22.02
C SER A 280 -32.66 38.47 23.21
N SER A 281 -32.16 39.71 23.03
CA SER A 281 -32.39 40.80 23.99
C SER A 281 -33.89 41.14 24.06
N PRO A 282 -34.48 41.25 25.27
CA PRO A 282 -35.92 41.40 25.43
C PRO A 282 -36.35 42.74 24.84
N THR A 283 -36.97 42.67 23.66
CA THR A 283 -37.57 43.81 23.01
C THR A 283 -39.02 43.44 22.72
N SER A 284 -39.93 44.08 23.46
CA SER A 284 -41.39 43.89 23.47
C SER A 284 -41.90 42.73 24.34
N GLU A 285 -43.00 42.98 25.06
CA GLU A 285 -43.84 41.96 25.71
C GLU A 285 -44.46 41.08 24.61
N LEU A 286 -43.78 40.00 24.23
CA LEU A 286 -44.32 39.00 23.32
C LEU A 286 -45.14 37.99 24.12
N THR A 287 -46.12 37.39 23.46
CA THR A 287 -46.87 36.28 24.04
C THR A 287 -45.99 35.02 24.08
N PRO A 288 -46.21 34.08 25.02
CA PRO A 288 -45.42 32.85 25.09
C PRO A 288 -45.42 31.99 23.81
N SER A 289 -46.46 32.10 22.97
CA SER A 289 -46.51 31.42 21.67
C SER A 289 -45.60 32.10 20.63
N GLU A 290 -45.53 33.43 20.61
CA GLU A 290 -44.61 34.19 19.75
C GLU A 290 -43.14 33.97 20.18
N GLU A 291 -42.90 33.86 21.48
CA GLU A 291 -41.57 33.51 22.01
C GLU A 291 -41.14 32.10 21.61
N LEU A 292 -42.04 31.11 21.66
CA LEU A 292 -41.77 29.74 21.18
C LEU A 292 -41.41 29.73 19.69
N GLN A 293 -42.09 30.52 18.87
CA GLN A 293 -41.79 30.64 17.45
C GLN A 293 -40.41 31.27 17.20
N ALA A 294 -40.04 32.30 17.97
CA ALA A 294 -38.71 32.91 17.91
C ALA A 294 -37.60 31.93 18.35
N ILE A 295 -37.84 31.15 19.41
CA ILE A 295 -36.93 30.09 19.87
C ILE A 295 -36.75 29.04 18.76
N GLN A 296 -37.85 28.62 18.11
CA GLN A 296 -37.82 27.67 17.02
C GLN A 296 -36.98 28.20 15.85
N GLU A 297 -37.21 29.43 15.41
CA GLU A 297 -36.47 30.05 14.31
C GLU A 297 -34.98 30.20 14.63
N HIS A 298 -34.64 30.63 15.84
CA HIS A 298 -33.26 30.71 16.31
C HIS A 298 -32.59 29.32 16.32
N THR A 299 -33.27 28.30 16.85
CA THR A 299 -32.73 26.93 16.92
C THR A 299 -32.54 26.32 15.54
N LEU A 300 -33.48 26.54 14.61
CA LEU A 300 -33.36 26.08 13.23
C LEU A 300 -32.23 26.80 12.48
N ASN A 301 -32.09 28.12 12.69
CA ASN A 301 -30.98 28.90 12.13
C ASN A 301 -29.63 28.38 12.62
N PHE A 302 -29.51 28.00 13.90
CA PHE A 302 -28.29 27.37 14.41
C PHE A 302 -27.98 26.06 13.69
N ILE A 303 -28.96 25.16 13.55
CA ILE A 303 -28.78 23.86 12.88
C ILE A 303 -28.35 24.04 11.42
N LEU A 304 -28.90 25.05 10.73
CA LEU A 304 -28.65 25.29 9.30
C LEU A 304 -27.39 26.11 9.03
N LYS A 305 -27.06 27.11 9.85
CA LYS A 305 -25.97 28.08 9.61
C LYS A 305 -24.69 27.82 10.40
N GLN A 306 -24.68 26.87 11.35
CA GLN A 306 -23.50 26.56 12.18
C GLN A 306 -22.94 27.79 12.91
N GLU A 307 -23.83 28.67 13.38
CA GLU A 307 -23.42 29.84 14.16
C GLU A 307 -22.89 29.41 15.53
N GLU A 308 -21.97 30.19 16.11
CA GLU A 308 -21.44 29.92 17.45
C GLU A 308 -22.52 30.13 18.50
N GLY A 309 -23.04 29.05 19.04
CA GLY A 309 -24.09 29.06 20.04
C GLY A 309 -23.64 28.25 21.23
N SER A 310 -22.93 28.91 22.15
CA SER A 310 -22.63 28.40 23.50
C SER A 310 -23.90 27.98 24.27
N HIS A 311 -25.08 28.34 23.76
CA HIS A 311 -26.37 28.12 24.39
C HIS A 311 -27.25 27.08 23.66
N PHE A 312 -26.81 26.49 22.54
CA PHE A 312 -27.65 25.57 21.75
C PHE A 312 -27.99 24.27 22.48
N SER A 313 -26.99 23.60 23.07
CA SER A 313 -27.23 22.39 23.88
C SER A 313 -28.10 22.71 25.09
N THR A 314 -27.91 23.87 25.71
CA THR A 314 -28.72 24.37 26.83
C THR A 314 -30.17 24.60 26.40
N LEU A 315 -30.42 25.21 25.24
CA LEU A 315 -31.76 25.45 24.69
C LEU A 315 -32.50 24.15 24.41
N LEU A 316 -31.86 23.19 23.73
CA LEU A 316 -32.45 21.89 23.45
C LEU A 316 -32.70 21.06 24.71
N THR A 317 -31.80 21.15 25.69
CA THR A 317 -32.01 20.51 26.99
C THR A 317 -33.19 21.16 27.73
N GLN A 318 -33.33 22.49 27.68
CA GLN A 318 -34.47 23.19 28.30
C GLN A 318 -35.80 22.86 27.61
N LEU A 319 -35.82 22.72 26.28
CA LEU A 319 -37.00 22.25 25.54
C LEU A 319 -37.40 20.83 25.98
N TYR A 320 -36.42 19.94 26.15
CA TYR A 320 -36.66 18.59 26.67
C TYR A 320 -37.16 18.60 28.12
N THR A 321 -36.61 19.45 29.00
CA THR A 321 -37.12 19.65 30.36
C THR A 321 -38.57 20.14 30.37
N GLY A 322 -38.95 20.99 29.40
CA GLY A 322 -40.34 21.41 29.20
C GLY A 322 -41.29 20.24 28.90
N LEU A 323 -40.82 19.22 28.17
CA LEU A 323 -41.59 18.00 27.90
C LEU A 323 -41.64 17.05 29.08
N GLU A 324 -40.60 17.01 29.92
CA GLU A 324 -40.59 16.26 31.18
C GLU A 324 -41.66 16.81 32.15
N LEU A 325 -41.81 18.13 32.24
CA LEU A 325 -42.88 18.79 33.00
C LEU A 325 -44.29 18.44 32.50
N LEU A 326 -44.41 18.06 31.22
CA LEU A 326 -45.65 17.63 30.56
C LEU A 326 -45.85 16.12 30.58
N GLU A 327 -44.95 15.34 31.20
CA GLU A 327 -45.00 13.88 31.25
C GLU A 327 -44.95 13.24 29.83
N LEU A 328 -44.35 13.93 28.86
CA LEU A 328 -44.23 13.47 27.45
C LEU A 328 -42.86 12.84 27.13
N GLN A 329 -42.02 12.64 28.14
CA GLN A 329 -40.64 12.19 27.99
C GLN A 329 -40.51 10.83 27.30
N ASP A 330 -41.41 9.89 27.61
CA ASP A 330 -41.39 8.52 27.07
C ASP A 330 -41.59 8.48 25.55
N LYS A 331 -42.04 9.58 24.94
CA LYS A 331 -42.19 9.71 23.49
C LYS A 331 -40.85 9.82 22.77
N TYR A 332 -39.77 10.25 23.45
CA TYR A 332 -38.46 10.51 22.84
C TYR A 332 -37.30 9.90 23.66
N PRO A 333 -37.22 8.57 23.76
CA PRO A 333 -36.23 7.90 24.61
C PRO A 333 -34.77 8.09 24.16
N THR A 334 -34.52 8.26 22.85
CA THR A 334 -33.17 8.38 22.28
C THR A 334 -32.66 9.81 22.18
N PHE A 335 -33.47 10.82 22.56
CA PHE A 335 -33.13 12.23 22.35
C PHE A 335 -31.77 12.63 22.92
N LYS A 336 -31.43 12.15 24.13
CA LYS A 336 -30.14 12.49 24.78
C LYS A 336 -28.94 11.95 24.01
N GLU A 337 -29.07 10.74 23.45
CA GLU A 337 -28.03 10.11 22.63
C GLU A 337 -27.88 10.87 21.31
N ASP A 338 -29.00 11.17 20.65
CA ASP A 338 -29.05 11.91 19.38
C ASP A 338 -28.51 13.34 19.52
N LEU A 339 -28.75 14.00 20.66
CA LEU A 339 -28.22 15.33 20.96
C LEU A 339 -26.70 15.30 21.14
N MET A 340 -26.18 14.31 21.88
CA MET A 340 -24.73 14.16 22.07
C MET A 340 -24.03 13.85 20.75
N GLU A 341 -24.64 13.02 19.91
CA GLU A 341 -24.17 12.72 18.56
C GLU A 341 -24.13 13.98 17.68
N PHE A 342 -25.23 14.73 17.63
CA PHE A 342 -25.33 15.97 16.87
C PHE A 342 -24.28 17.00 17.30
N THR A 343 -24.09 17.18 18.61
CA THR A 343 -23.07 18.14 19.11
C THR A 343 -21.64 17.72 18.74
N THR A 344 -21.39 16.41 18.64
CA THR A 344 -20.09 15.87 18.23
C THR A 344 -19.84 16.11 16.74
N LEU A 345 -20.83 15.85 15.88
CA LEU A 345 -20.77 16.06 14.42
C LEU A 345 -20.72 17.54 13.99
N MET A 346 -21.24 18.43 14.84
CA MET A 346 -21.34 19.86 14.53
C MET A 346 -20.24 20.70 15.18
N SER A 347 -19.36 20.10 15.99
CA SER A 347 -18.25 20.84 16.59
C SER A 347 -17.28 21.34 15.51
N LYS A 348 -16.90 22.63 15.54
CA LYS A 348 -15.99 23.23 14.56
C LYS A 348 -14.61 22.55 14.52
N ASP A 349 -14.22 21.89 15.61
CA ASP A 349 -12.96 21.18 15.74
C ASP A 349 -12.97 19.79 15.08
N THR A 350 -14.14 19.23 14.78
CA THR A 350 -14.27 17.94 14.08
C THR A 350 -14.21 18.13 12.56
N GLN A 351 -13.05 18.51 12.03
CA GLN A 351 -12.71 18.08 10.67
C GLN A 351 -12.43 16.59 10.71
N LEU A 352 -13.28 15.78 10.05
CA LEU A 352 -13.15 14.32 10.02
C LEU A 352 -11.73 13.88 9.61
N MET A 353 -11.19 14.53 8.58
CA MET A 353 -9.84 14.32 8.05
C MET A 353 -9.29 15.63 7.53
N GLN A 354 -7.98 15.82 7.65
CA GLN A 354 -7.31 16.95 7.01
C GLN A 354 -7.23 16.77 5.48
N PRO A 355 -7.37 17.86 4.69
CA PRO A 355 -7.12 17.85 3.26
C PRO A 355 -5.70 17.37 2.95
N LEU A 356 -5.53 16.67 1.83
CA LEU A 356 -4.24 16.11 1.41
C LEU A 356 -3.12 17.18 1.40
N ASP A 357 -3.42 18.39 0.92
CA ASP A 357 -2.44 19.48 0.86
C ASP A 357 -1.96 19.94 2.24
N THR A 358 -2.82 19.89 3.25
CA THR A 358 -2.47 20.22 4.64
C THR A 358 -1.52 19.18 5.21
N VAL A 359 -1.82 17.88 4.99
CA VAL A 359 -0.97 16.78 5.46
C VAL A 359 0.40 16.81 4.77
N LYS A 360 0.44 17.06 3.45
CA LYS A 360 1.70 17.20 2.70
C LYS A 360 2.59 18.33 3.26
N LYS A 361 1.99 19.47 3.59
CA LYS A 361 2.71 20.61 4.20
C LYS A 361 3.31 20.23 5.55
N GLN A 362 2.54 19.59 6.43
CA GLN A 362 3.02 19.15 7.74
C GLN A 362 4.20 18.18 7.62
N VAL A 363 4.10 17.19 6.72
CA VAL A 363 5.18 16.21 6.49
C VAL A 363 6.44 16.88 5.95
N TYR A 364 6.29 17.81 5.00
CA TYR A 364 7.41 18.55 4.45
C TYR A 364 8.08 19.46 5.50
N GLU A 365 7.31 20.17 6.33
CA GLU A 365 7.81 21.00 7.41
C GLU A 365 8.63 20.17 8.43
N ILE A 366 8.14 18.98 8.79
CA ILE A 366 8.83 18.06 9.69
C ILE A 366 10.13 17.54 9.06
N ALA A 367 10.10 17.18 7.78
CA ALA A 367 11.25 16.58 7.09
C ALA A 367 12.33 17.59 6.69
N HIS A 368 11.94 18.83 6.36
CA HIS A 368 12.81 19.84 5.74
C HIS A 368 13.00 21.10 6.60
N GLY A 369 12.26 21.27 7.70
CA GLY A 369 12.42 22.39 8.64
C GLY A 369 12.11 23.76 8.05
N SER A 370 11.40 23.84 6.92
CA SER A 370 11.02 25.08 6.25
C SER A 370 9.51 25.13 6.01
N SER A 371 8.87 26.24 6.40
CA SER A 371 7.45 26.47 6.13
C SER A 371 7.27 27.04 4.73
N THR A 372 6.42 26.39 3.93
CA THR A 372 6.10 26.82 2.56
C THR A 372 4.60 27.08 2.42
N THR A 373 4.25 28.21 1.82
CA THR A 373 2.85 28.62 1.59
C THR A 373 2.12 27.76 0.54
N SER A 374 2.87 27.12 -0.36
CA SER A 374 2.36 26.23 -1.42
C SER A 374 2.56 24.75 -1.05
N PRO A 375 1.72 23.81 -1.56
CA PRO A 375 1.96 22.39 -1.37
C PRO A 375 3.32 22.02 -1.98
N PRO A 376 4.29 21.58 -1.16
CA PRO A 376 5.63 21.29 -1.63
C PRO A 376 5.66 19.99 -2.43
N LEU A 377 6.58 19.90 -3.40
CA LEU A 377 6.81 18.67 -4.16
C LEU A 377 7.54 17.69 -3.24
N LEU A 378 6.83 16.68 -2.74
CA LEU A 378 7.42 15.64 -1.90
C LEU A 378 8.33 14.73 -2.72
N THR A 379 9.44 14.31 -2.13
CA THR A 379 10.39 13.37 -2.74
C THR A 379 10.15 11.96 -2.24
N GLU A 380 10.61 10.94 -2.95
CA GLU A 380 10.41 9.52 -2.56
C GLU A 380 10.91 9.20 -1.14
N GLU A 381 11.83 9.99 -0.60
CA GLU A 381 12.33 9.87 0.78
C GLU A 381 11.25 10.23 1.83
N ASP A 382 10.26 11.05 1.45
CA ASP A 382 9.16 11.52 2.31
C ASP A 382 7.94 10.58 2.29
N ALA A 383 7.94 9.54 1.45
CA ALA A 383 6.79 8.67 1.23
C ALA A 383 6.36 7.90 2.51
N MET A 384 7.32 7.44 3.32
CA MET A 384 7.01 6.71 4.55
C MET A 384 6.46 7.62 5.67
N PRO A 385 7.07 8.79 5.97
CA PRO A 385 6.45 9.81 6.82
C PRO A 385 5.03 10.17 6.37
N LEU A 386 4.82 10.37 5.06
CA LEU A 386 3.50 10.67 4.51
C LEU A 386 2.52 9.52 4.77
N TYR A 387 2.89 8.28 4.46
CA TYR A 387 2.05 7.10 4.74
C TYR A 387 1.61 7.04 6.22
N THR A 388 2.54 7.29 7.16
CA THR A 388 2.20 7.26 8.60
C THR A 388 1.23 8.35 9.01
N ALA A 389 1.40 9.57 8.48
CA ALA A 389 0.50 10.69 8.75
C ALA A 389 -0.90 10.41 8.18
N LEU A 390 -0.99 9.97 6.92
CA LEU A 390 -2.26 9.63 6.28
C LEU A 390 -2.97 8.47 7.00
N GLN A 391 -2.22 7.45 7.44
CA GLN A 391 -2.79 6.33 8.19
C GLN A 391 -3.31 6.76 9.58
N SER A 392 -2.65 7.73 10.23
CA SER A 392 -3.13 8.29 11.49
C SER A 392 -4.46 9.03 11.30
N GLU A 393 -4.56 9.87 10.27
CA GLU A 393 -5.80 10.57 9.91
C GLU A 393 -6.94 9.59 9.62
N LEU A 394 -6.68 8.55 8.83
CA LEU A 394 -7.66 7.51 8.52
C LEU A 394 -8.15 6.76 9.76
N LYS A 395 -7.24 6.46 10.70
CA LYS A 395 -7.59 5.81 11.96
C LYS A 395 -8.46 6.70 12.85
N ASN A 396 -8.12 7.98 12.95
CA ASN A 396 -8.88 8.95 13.73
C ASN A 396 -10.29 9.12 13.14
N ALA A 397 -10.41 9.25 11.82
CA ALA A 397 -11.68 9.35 11.12
C ALA A 397 -12.55 8.10 11.31
N ALA A 398 -11.98 6.91 11.14
CA ALA A 398 -12.69 5.66 11.35
C ALA A 398 -13.12 5.49 12.81
N TYR A 399 -12.28 5.90 13.78
CA TYR A 399 -12.63 5.86 15.20
C TYR A 399 -13.81 6.77 15.53
N LEU A 400 -13.81 8.01 15.03
CA LEU A 400 -14.92 8.94 15.21
C LEU A 400 -16.21 8.41 14.62
N LEU A 401 -16.18 7.95 13.35
CA LEU A 401 -17.37 7.43 12.66
C LEU A 401 -17.91 6.14 13.29
N ASN A 402 -17.03 5.22 13.68
CA ASN A 402 -17.46 3.98 14.35
C ASN A 402 -18.00 4.26 15.76
N GLY A 403 -17.53 5.31 16.44
CA GLY A 403 -18.03 5.73 17.74
C GLY A 403 -19.49 6.21 17.73
N LEU A 404 -20.02 6.60 16.56
CA LEU A 404 -21.41 7.08 16.41
C LEU A 404 -22.44 5.94 16.36
N ASN A 405 -22.03 4.68 16.22
CA ASN A 405 -22.91 3.49 16.21
C ASN A 405 -24.10 3.49 15.20
N ARG A 406 -24.18 4.44 14.27
CA ARG A 406 -25.25 4.55 13.25
C ARG A 406 -24.92 3.91 11.89
N LEU A 407 -23.69 3.45 11.71
CA LEU A 407 -23.29 2.79 10.49
C LEU A 407 -23.81 1.35 10.45
N GLU A 408 -24.46 0.96 9.34
CA GLU A 408 -24.91 -0.43 9.12
C GLU A 408 -23.77 -1.45 9.27
N LYS A 409 -22.55 -1.04 8.93
CA LYS A 409 -21.32 -1.81 9.13
C LYS A 409 -20.21 -0.89 9.63
N PRO A 410 -19.48 -1.29 10.69
CA PRO A 410 -18.34 -0.54 11.14
C PRO A 410 -17.29 -0.44 10.02
N ILE A 411 -16.65 0.72 9.93
CA ILE A 411 -15.56 0.96 8.98
C ILE A 411 -14.36 0.13 9.43
N ASP A 412 -14.04 -0.88 8.61
CA ASP A 412 -12.86 -1.69 8.76
C ASP A 412 -11.77 -1.18 7.80
N LEU A 413 -10.64 -0.78 8.36
CA LEU A 413 -9.47 -0.30 7.61
C LEU A 413 -8.73 -1.44 6.89
N THR A 414 -9.13 -2.69 7.10
CA THR A 414 -8.63 -3.84 6.35
C THR A 414 -9.44 -4.12 5.07
N ASP A 415 -10.62 -3.50 4.93
CA ASP A 415 -11.45 -3.67 3.73
C ASP A 415 -10.80 -2.97 2.53
N SER A 416 -10.92 -3.58 1.36
CA SER A 416 -10.41 -3.10 0.08
C SER A 416 -10.90 -1.70 -0.30
N THR A 417 -11.96 -1.19 0.32
CA THR A 417 -12.45 0.19 0.11
C THR A 417 -11.68 1.23 0.92
N TYR A 418 -11.18 0.86 2.11
CA TYR A 418 -10.54 1.78 3.07
C TYR A 418 -9.06 1.46 3.33
N ALA A 419 -8.59 0.31 2.85
CA ALA A 419 -7.22 -0.13 3.04
C ALA A 419 -6.26 0.73 2.23
N MET A 420 -5.29 1.30 2.94
CA MET A 420 -4.06 1.86 2.39
C MET A 420 -2.94 0.85 2.64
N HIS A 421 -2.47 0.21 1.57
CA HIS A 421 -1.44 -0.81 1.66
C HIS A 421 -0.09 -0.20 2.04
N ASN A 422 0.65 -0.92 2.88
CA ASN A 422 2.01 -0.57 3.25
C ASN A 422 2.91 -0.58 2.00
N LEU A 423 3.67 0.50 1.82
CA LEU A 423 4.63 0.69 0.73
C LEU A 423 5.63 -0.46 0.59
N TYR A 424 6.00 -1.11 1.70
CA TYR A 424 6.93 -2.25 1.70
C TYR A 424 6.36 -3.52 1.08
N VAL A 425 5.05 -3.70 1.15
CA VAL A 425 4.38 -4.92 0.68
C VAL A 425 3.74 -4.70 -0.69
N LEU A 426 3.54 -3.43 -1.10
CA LEU A 426 2.87 -3.06 -2.34
C LEU A 426 3.50 -3.69 -3.60
N PRO A 427 4.84 -3.67 -3.81
CA PRO A 427 5.44 -4.28 -5.00
C PRO A 427 5.19 -5.80 -5.04
N ILE A 428 5.34 -6.47 -3.89
CA ILE A 428 5.12 -7.92 -3.76
C ILE A 428 3.64 -8.26 -3.98
N LYS A 429 2.73 -7.46 -3.43
CA LYS A 429 1.28 -7.64 -3.62
C LYS A 429 0.91 -7.52 -5.09
N ASN A 430 1.47 -6.55 -5.80
CA ASN A 430 1.22 -6.34 -7.23
C ASN A 430 1.85 -7.41 -8.13
N LEU A 431 2.77 -8.24 -7.63
CA LEU A 431 3.20 -9.46 -8.34
C LEU A 431 2.14 -10.58 -8.27
N LEU A 432 1.40 -10.62 -7.17
CA LEU A 432 0.47 -11.70 -6.81
C LEU A 432 -0.97 -11.40 -7.26
N GLU A 433 -1.40 -10.14 -7.19
CA GLU A 433 -2.75 -9.72 -7.56
C GLU A 433 -2.94 -9.60 -9.06
N ASN A 434 -4.12 -9.99 -9.55
CA ASN A 434 -4.48 -9.88 -10.96
C ASN A 434 -4.91 -8.44 -11.27
N GLY A 435 -4.07 -7.70 -11.98
CA GLY A 435 -4.34 -6.32 -12.41
C GLY A 435 -3.36 -5.84 -13.50
N SER A 436 -3.58 -4.63 -14.02
CA SER A 436 -2.67 -3.98 -14.97
C SER A 436 -1.26 -3.79 -14.42
N SER A 437 -1.14 -3.62 -13.10
CA SER A 437 0.14 -3.52 -12.38
C SER A 437 0.96 -4.83 -12.39
N LYS A 438 0.33 -5.99 -12.60
CA LYS A 438 1.00 -7.30 -12.58
C LYS A 438 2.02 -7.45 -13.71
N VAL A 439 1.63 -7.10 -14.93
CA VAL A 439 2.50 -7.22 -16.11
C VAL A 439 3.76 -6.35 -15.94
N MET A 440 3.57 -5.14 -15.41
CA MET A 440 4.67 -4.21 -15.14
C MET A 440 5.57 -4.67 -14.00
N SER A 441 5.01 -5.21 -12.91
CA SER A 441 5.79 -5.82 -11.83
C SER A 441 6.63 -6.99 -12.32
N TRP A 442 6.07 -7.87 -13.16
CA TRP A 442 6.81 -9.00 -13.74
C TRP A 442 7.90 -8.56 -14.72
N PHE A 443 7.65 -7.50 -15.49
CA PHE A 443 8.67 -6.90 -16.35
C PHE A 443 9.84 -6.36 -15.53
N ALA A 444 9.56 -5.56 -14.49
CA ALA A 444 10.59 -5.00 -13.61
C ALA A 444 11.41 -6.09 -12.92
N LEU A 445 10.77 -7.17 -12.45
CA LEU A 445 11.44 -8.31 -11.83
C LEU A 445 12.33 -9.04 -12.83
N SER A 446 11.82 -9.30 -14.04
CA SER A 446 12.57 -9.99 -15.10
C SER A 446 13.79 -9.18 -15.54
N PHE A 447 13.65 -7.86 -15.61
CA PHE A 447 14.75 -6.95 -15.94
C PHE A 447 15.82 -6.93 -14.83
N ALA A 448 15.42 -6.87 -13.55
CA ALA A 448 16.35 -6.93 -12.44
C ALA A 448 17.14 -8.26 -12.42
N ILE A 449 16.44 -9.40 -12.63
CA ILE A 449 17.07 -10.72 -12.73
C ILE A 449 18.04 -10.77 -13.92
N LEU A 450 17.69 -10.15 -15.06
CA LEU A 450 18.54 -10.12 -16.24
C LEU A 450 19.84 -9.34 -15.97
N VAL A 451 19.75 -8.15 -15.36
CA VAL A 451 20.91 -7.30 -15.07
C VAL A 451 21.85 -7.99 -14.07
N ASP A 452 21.32 -8.49 -12.95
CA ASP A 452 22.13 -9.17 -11.93
C ASP A 452 22.62 -10.56 -12.40
N GLY A 453 21.84 -11.25 -13.22
CA GLY A 453 22.23 -12.51 -13.85
C GLY A 453 23.38 -12.32 -14.83
N LEU A 454 23.30 -11.32 -15.71
CA LEU A 454 24.36 -11.01 -16.69
C LEU A 454 25.65 -10.58 -16.01
N THR A 455 25.59 -9.75 -14.95
CA THR A 455 26.79 -9.38 -14.20
C THR A 455 27.49 -10.59 -13.59
N LEU A 456 26.72 -11.53 -13.03
CA LEU A 456 27.26 -12.77 -12.47
C LEU A 456 27.86 -13.68 -13.55
N VAL A 457 27.17 -13.85 -14.67
CA VAL A 457 27.66 -14.66 -15.80
C VAL A 457 28.96 -14.09 -16.37
N PHE A 458 29.04 -12.78 -16.65
CA PHE A 458 30.27 -12.15 -17.13
C PHE A 458 31.39 -12.21 -16.10
N ALA A 459 31.06 -12.05 -14.81
CA ALA A 459 32.05 -12.20 -13.76
C ALA A 459 32.62 -13.63 -13.70
N LEU A 460 31.80 -14.67 -13.94
CA LEU A 460 32.23 -16.06 -14.00
C LEU A 460 32.97 -16.41 -15.31
N MET A 461 32.56 -15.86 -16.45
CA MET A 461 33.18 -16.11 -17.76
C MET A 461 34.63 -15.58 -17.83
N ASN A 462 34.92 -14.43 -17.22
CA ASN A 462 36.28 -13.88 -17.10
C ASN A 462 37.15 -14.61 -16.05
N ALA A 463 36.88 -15.89 -15.77
CA ALA A 463 37.76 -16.71 -14.94
C ALA A 463 39.06 -16.96 -15.71
N LYS A 464 40.18 -16.41 -15.20
CA LYS A 464 41.52 -16.65 -15.77
C LYS A 464 41.72 -18.14 -16.02
N ALA A 465 42.14 -18.47 -17.25
CA ALA A 465 42.62 -19.80 -17.59
C ALA A 465 43.66 -20.23 -16.55
N LYS A 466 43.41 -21.33 -15.85
CA LYS A 466 44.36 -21.88 -14.88
C LYS A 466 45.62 -22.23 -15.66
N THR A 467 46.72 -21.56 -15.38
CA THR A 467 47.99 -21.88 -16.04
C THR A 467 48.38 -23.33 -15.70
N PRO A 468 49.01 -24.06 -16.64
CA PRO A 468 49.35 -25.47 -16.44
C PRO A 468 50.24 -25.73 -15.21
N LEU A 469 50.94 -24.70 -14.73
CA LEU A 469 51.68 -24.69 -13.47
C LEU A 469 50.83 -24.97 -12.21
N PHE A 470 49.50 -24.82 -12.28
CA PHE A 470 48.58 -25.11 -11.17
C PHE A 470 47.87 -26.47 -11.30
N ALA A 471 48.19 -27.28 -12.31
CA ALA A 471 47.62 -28.60 -12.48
C ALA A 471 48.19 -29.58 -11.43
N LYS A 472 47.30 -30.23 -10.66
CA LYS A 472 47.70 -31.23 -9.65
C LYS A 472 47.73 -32.66 -10.20
N ARG A 473 47.14 -32.91 -11.38
CA ARG A 473 47.06 -34.23 -12.02
C ARG A 473 47.24 -34.10 -13.53
N ASN A 474 47.91 -35.07 -14.17
CA ASN A 474 48.13 -35.10 -15.63
C ASN A 474 46.82 -35.07 -16.44
N LYS A 475 45.71 -35.60 -15.89
CA LYS A 475 44.39 -35.56 -16.55
C LYS A 475 43.83 -34.14 -16.69
N ASP A 476 44.24 -33.21 -15.82
CA ASP A 476 43.80 -31.81 -15.84
C ASP A 476 44.49 -31.00 -16.95
N ILE A 477 45.62 -31.51 -17.45
CA ILE A 477 46.39 -30.90 -18.54
C ILE A 477 45.73 -31.27 -19.89
N ILE A 478 45.29 -32.51 -20.06
CA ILE A 478 44.91 -33.10 -21.36
C ILE A 478 43.73 -32.39 -22.07
N GLY A 479 42.86 -31.67 -21.35
CA GLY A 479 41.70 -30.98 -21.93
C GLY A 479 41.95 -29.55 -22.46
N HIS A 480 42.96 -28.85 -21.95
CA HIS A 480 43.23 -27.43 -22.26
C HIS A 480 44.67 -27.16 -22.74
N SER A 481 45.43 -28.22 -23.02
CA SER A 481 46.87 -28.14 -23.29
C SER A 481 47.27 -28.30 -24.75
N LYS A 482 46.37 -28.45 -25.72
CA LYS A 482 46.79 -28.69 -27.11
C LYS A 482 47.71 -27.56 -27.62
N GLU A 483 47.27 -26.31 -27.53
CA GLU A 483 48.06 -25.14 -27.94
C GLU A 483 49.27 -24.88 -27.04
N ALA A 484 49.17 -25.17 -25.74
CA ALA A 484 50.29 -25.02 -24.81
C ALA A 484 51.36 -26.11 -25.00
N MET A 485 50.96 -27.35 -25.32
CA MET A 485 51.83 -28.46 -25.69
C MET A 485 52.47 -28.18 -27.05
N GLU A 486 51.71 -27.73 -28.03
CA GLU A 486 52.22 -27.30 -29.34
C GLU A 486 53.22 -26.16 -29.17
N GLY A 487 52.89 -25.11 -28.41
CA GLY A 487 53.80 -24.01 -28.09
C GLY A 487 55.05 -24.46 -27.33
N LEU A 488 54.94 -25.45 -26.44
CA LEU A 488 56.09 -26.03 -25.73
C LEU A 488 56.97 -26.85 -26.70
N LEU A 489 56.38 -27.67 -27.56
CA LEU A 489 57.10 -28.43 -28.59
C LEU A 489 57.80 -27.49 -29.59
N LEU A 490 57.09 -26.48 -30.09
CA LEU A 490 57.64 -25.44 -30.97
C LEU A 490 58.75 -24.64 -30.29
N SER A 491 58.60 -24.29 -29.02
CA SER A 491 59.66 -23.57 -28.27
C SER A 491 60.89 -24.44 -28.01
N THR A 492 60.73 -25.75 -27.82
CA THR A 492 61.89 -26.64 -27.68
C THR A 492 62.61 -26.87 -29.00
N ILE A 493 61.88 -26.97 -30.11
CA ILE A 493 62.48 -27.00 -31.45
C ILE A 493 63.27 -25.70 -31.69
N LYS A 494 62.69 -24.54 -31.37
CA LYS A 494 63.37 -23.24 -31.48
C LYS A 494 64.59 -23.10 -30.58
N ALA A 495 64.58 -23.69 -29.39
CA ALA A 495 65.70 -23.65 -28.46
C ALA A 495 66.87 -24.55 -28.89
N THR A 496 66.58 -25.62 -29.63
CA THR A 496 67.56 -26.67 -30.01
C THR A 496 68.08 -26.47 -31.43
N SER A 497 67.41 -25.69 -32.28
CA SER A 497 67.87 -25.39 -33.64
C SER A 497 69.12 -24.49 -33.63
N PRO A 498 70.16 -24.80 -34.44
CA PRO A 498 71.31 -23.92 -34.59
C PRO A 498 70.87 -22.58 -35.18
N LYS A 499 71.30 -21.48 -34.56
CA LYS A 499 71.03 -20.12 -35.05
C LYS A 499 71.90 -19.81 -36.27
N GLU A 500 71.52 -20.34 -37.43
CA GLU A 500 72.06 -19.84 -38.69
C GLU A 500 71.34 -18.53 -39.06
N SER A 501 72.12 -17.47 -39.26
CA SER A 501 71.67 -16.07 -39.29
C SER A 501 70.98 -15.63 -40.59
N SER A 502 70.66 -16.55 -41.50
CA SER A 502 70.09 -16.22 -42.83
C SER A 502 68.76 -16.91 -43.17
N LEU A 503 68.28 -17.83 -42.35
CA LEU A 503 67.03 -18.56 -42.59
C LEU A 503 65.89 -18.03 -41.70
N SER A 504 64.69 -17.88 -42.26
CA SER A 504 63.51 -17.50 -41.49
C SER A 504 63.20 -18.55 -40.42
N GLU A 505 62.72 -18.12 -39.25
CA GLU A 505 62.46 -19.01 -38.09
C GLU A 505 61.61 -20.25 -38.45
N ASN A 506 60.68 -20.09 -39.39
CA ASN A 506 59.80 -21.18 -39.84
C ASN A 506 60.54 -22.25 -40.65
N ILE A 507 61.55 -21.86 -41.43
CA ILE A 507 62.36 -22.80 -42.23
C ILE A 507 63.30 -23.61 -41.34
N GLN A 508 63.79 -23.02 -40.25
CA GLN A 508 64.61 -23.72 -39.26
C GLN A 508 63.80 -24.80 -38.51
N VAL A 509 62.57 -24.48 -38.12
CA VAL A 509 61.65 -25.45 -37.50
C VAL A 509 61.36 -26.62 -38.46
N LEU A 510 61.13 -26.33 -39.74
CA LEU A 510 60.94 -27.36 -40.78
C LEU A 510 62.16 -28.28 -40.92
N HIS A 511 63.37 -27.71 -41.03
CA HIS A 511 64.59 -28.51 -41.14
C HIS A 511 64.83 -29.39 -39.91
N TYR A 512 64.52 -28.90 -38.71
CA TYR A 512 64.64 -29.68 -37.48
C TYR A 512 63.63 -30.83 -37.42
N LEU A 513 62.38 -30.59 -37.85
CA LEU A 513 61.35 -31.64 -37.91
C LEU A 513 61.70 -32.71 -38.96
N GLU A 514 62.23 -32.29 -40.11
CA GLU A 514 62.69 -33.18 -41.18
C GLU A 514 63.90 -34.02 -40.75
N SER A 515 64.90 -33.40 -40.10
CA SER A 515 66.06 -34.12 -39.58
C SER A 515 65.65 -35.16 -38.52
N PHE A 516 64.70 -34.80 -37.64
CA PHE A 516 64.19 -35.70 -36.62
C PHE A 516 63.42 -36.90 -37.21
N ILE A 517 62.64 -36.73 -38.29
CA ILE A 517 61.89 -37.82 -38.93
C ILE A 517 62.80 -38.71 -39.78
N SER A 518 63.86 -38.16 -40.40
CA SER A 518 64.69 -38.88 -41.36
C SER A 518 65.24 -40.26 -40.93
N PRO A 519 65.65 -40.51 -39.66
CA PRO A 519 66.15 -41.82 -39.27
C PRO A 519 65.03 -42.85 -38.97
N PHE A 520 63.76 -42.42 -38.91
CA PHE A 520 62.65 -43.30 -38.58
C PHE A 520 62.23 -44.19 -39.76
N LYS A 521 62.04 -45.48 -39.46
CA LYS A 521 61.49 -46.47 -40.38
C LYS A 521 60.01 -46.72 -40.08
N LEU A 522 59.23 -47.00 -41.13
CA LEU A 522 57.82 -47.35 -41.00
C LEU A 522 57.68 -48.66 -40.22
N PHE A 523 56.76 -48.67 -39.26
CA PHE A 523 56.36 -49.87 -38.54
C PHE A 523 55.35 -50.65 -39.41
N ALA A 524 55.55 -51.97 -39.60
CA ALA A 524 54.69 -52.76 -40.47
C ALA A 524 53.23 -52.79 -39.93
N PRO A 525 52.22 -52.73 -40.81
CA PRO A 525 50.81 -52.42 -40.45
C PRO A 525 50.06 -53.52 -39.67
N SER A 526 50.73 -54.57 -39.20
CA SER A 526 50.09 -55.77 -38.63
C SER A 526 49.88 -55.77 -37.11
N LEU A 527 50.08 -54.67 -36.38
CA LEU A 527 49.84 -54.64 -34.92
C LEU A 527 49.07 -53.40 -34.43
N ASN A 528 48.03 -53.67 -33.65
CA ASN A 528 47.08 -52.76 -32.99
C ASN A 528 47.68 -51.87 -31.87
N SER A 529 48.94 -51.43 -31.96
CA SER A 529 49.61 -50.72 -30.86
C SER A 529 49.57 -49.19 -30.95
N GLY A 530 49.02 -48.59 -32.01
CA GLY A 530 48.90 -47.13 -32.14
C GLY A 530 50.23 -46.39 -32.38
N TYR A 531 51.31 -47.15 -32.64
CA TYR A 531 52.62 -46.66 -33.08
C TYR A 531 52.80 -46.88 -34.58
N SER A 532 53.56 -46.00 -35.23
CA SER A 532 53.63 -45.90 -36.69
C SER A 532 55.04 -45.88 -37.24
N MET A 533 56.02 -45.46 -36.43
CA MET A 533 57.42 -45.38 -36.82
C MET A 533 58.33 -45.81 -35.68
N TRP A 534 59.49 -46.37 -36.03
CA TRP A 534 60.52 -46.78 -35.09
C TRP A 534 61.92 -46.34 -35.52
N CYS A 535 62.80 -46.09 -34.55
CA CYS A 535 64.19 -45.69 -34.78
C CYS A 535 65.09 -46.23 -33.66
N ASN A 536 66.38 -46.38 -33.93
CA ASN A 536 67.38 -46.71 -32.92
C ASN A 536 67.69 -45.47 -32.08
N LEU A 537 67.77 -45.61 -30.75
CA LEU A 537 68.02 -44.49 -29.85
C LEU A 537 69.38 -43.81 -30.12
N SER A 538 70.38 -44.56 -30.59
CA SER A 538 71.71 -44.04 -30.95
C SER A 538 71.68 -43.07 -32.14
N GLN A 539 70.65 -43.12 -32.98
CA GLN A 539 70.50 -42.21 -34.13
C GLN A 539 69.83 -40.88 -33.75
N LEU A 540 69.39 -40.72 -32.50
CA LEU A 540 68.61 -39.57 -32.01
C LEU A 540 69.35 -38.80 -30.90
N GLU A 541 70.66 -38.95 -30.78
CA GLU A 541 71.46 -38.31 -29.73
C GLU A 541 71.35 -36.77 -29.75
N GLU A 542 71.28 -36.17 -30.94
CA GLU A 542 71.13 -34.72 -31.11
C GLU A 542 69.72 -34.19 -30.73
N HIS A 543 68.75 -35.10 -30.55
CA HIS A 543 67.34 -34.77 -30.33
C HIS A 543 66.81 -35.17 -28.95
N HIS A 544 67.69 -35.46 -27.97
CA HIS A 544 67.29 -35.94 -26.65
C HIS A 544 66.32 -35.03 -25.89
N SER A 545 66.49 -33.70 -25.96
CA SER A 545 65.61 -32.73 -25.29
C SER A 545 64.18 -32.79 -25.82
N PHE A 546 64.04 -32.90 -27.14
CA PHE A 546 62.75 -33.02 -27.81
C PHE A 546 62.12 -34.39 -27.53
N LEU A 547 62.91 -35.46 -27.59
CA LEU A 547 62.46 -36.82 -27.28
C LEU A 547 61.95 -36.96 -25.83
N ALA A 548 62.65 -36.35 -24.86
CA ALA A 548 62.25 -36.39 -23.45
C ALA A 548 60.84 -35.80 -23.24
N ILE A 549 60.55 -34.69 -23.92
CA ILE A 549 59.25 -34.03 -23.89
C ILE A 549 58.18 -34.91 -24.57
N LEU A 550 58.49 -35.51 -25.71
CA LEU A 550 57.58 -36.44 -26.39
C LEU A 550 57.24 -37.66 -25.51
N CYS A 551 58.21 -38.19 -24.76
CA CYS A 551 57.99 -39.27 -23.80
C CYS A 551 57.13 -38.82 -22.62
N GLN A 552 57.36 -37.61 -22.07
CA GLN A 552 56.54 -37.05 -20.98
C GLN A 552 55.06 -36.88 -21.39
N PHE A 553 54.81 -36.50 -22.64
CA PHE A 553 53.45 -36.39 -23.18
C PHE A 553 52.89 -37.69 -23.75
N ASN A 554 53.59 -38.82 -23.59
CA ASN A 554 53.17 -40.14 -24.08
C ASN A 554 52.90 -40.14 -25.60
N LEU A 555 53.68 -39.37 -26.36
CA LEU A 555 53.69 -39.31 -27.83
C LEU A 555 54.80 -40.18 -28.43
N ALA A 556 55.86 -40.45 -27.65
CA ALA A 556 56.90 -41.43 -27.94
C ALA A 556 57.09 -42.37 -26.74
N SER A 557 57.65 -43.56 -26.98
CA SER A 557 58.02 -44.53 -25.95
C SER A 557 59.38 -45.14 -26.27
N ILE A 558 60.20 -45.36 -25.25
CA ILE A 558 61.51 -46.02 -25.39
C ILE A 558 61.35 -47.46 -24.92
N VAL A 559 61.66 -48.40 -25.80
CA VAL A 559 61.41 -49.84 -25.67
C VAL A 559 62.74 -50.58 -25.75
N SER A 560 62.89 -51.67 -25.00
CA SER A 560 64.11 -52.49 -25.05
C SER A 560 64.14 -53.40 -26.29
N ALA A 561 65.32 -53.91 -26.68
CA ALA A 561 65.43 -54.86 -27.79
C ALA A 561 64.57 -56.12 -27.55
N GLU A 562 64.48 -56.60 -26.32
CA GLU A 562 63.69 -57.79 -25.94
C GLU A 562 62.18 -57.60 -26.17
N GLU A 563 61.68 -56.39 -25.91
CA GLU A 563 60.27 -56.03 -26.13
C GLU A 563 59.94 -55.78 -27.62
N LEU A 564 60.97 -55.54 -28.45
CA LEU A 564 60.82 -55.31 -29.89
C LEU A 564 61.04 -56.59 -30.72
N GLU A 565 61.84 -57.55 -30.22
CA GLU A 565 62.14 -58.84 -30.87
C GLU A 565 60.89 -59.70 -31.12
N GLU A 566 59.82 -59.53 -30.34
CA GLU A 566 58.51 -60.16 -30.62
C GLU A 566 57.85 -59.65 -31.92
N VAL A 567 58.30 -58.51 -32.46
CA VAL A 567 57.63 -57.79 -33.54
C VAL A 567 58.52 -57.57 -34.77
N ILE A 568 59.85 -57.42 -34.61
CA ILE A 568 60.81 -57.27 -35.70
C ILE A 568 62.10 -58.03 -35.33
N PRO A 569 62.64 -58.95 -36.18
CA PRO A 569 63.90 -59.62 -35.88
C PRO A 569 65.07 -58.63 -36.03
N THR A 570 65.56 -58.10 -34.92
CA THR A 570 66.74 -57.22 -34.87
C THR A 570 67.80 -57.81 -33.93
N SER A 571 69.00 -58.06 -34.43
CA SER A 571 70.07 -58.78 -33.70
C SER A 571 70.97 -57.88 -32.83
N THR A 572 70.49 -56.72 -32.34
CA THR A 572 71.31 -55.78 -31.56
C THR A 572 70.68 -55.45 -30.21
N LYS A 573 71.49 -55.42 -29.14
CA LYS A 573 71.12 -55.08 -27.74
C LYS A 573 70.81 -53.58 -27.54
N GLU A 574 70.27 -52.91 -28.54
CA GLU A 574 70.05 -51.46 -28.52
C GLU A 574 68.62 -51.11 -28.07
N ARG A 575 68.44 -49.90 -27.54
CA ARG A 575 67.10 -49.39 -27.18
C ARG A 575 66.48 -48.71 -28.39
N TYR A 576 65.17 -48.90 -28.57
CA TYR A 576 64.43 -48.36 -29.70
C TYR A 576 63.42 -47.32 -29.25
N VAL A 577 63.14 -46.35 -30.12
CA VAL A 577 62.11 -45.32 -29.93
C VAL A 577 60.93 -45.63 -30.82
N LEU A 578 59.74 -45.72 -30.24
CA LEU A 578 58.47 -45.86 -30.94
C LEU A 578 57.70 -44.55 -30.91
N ILE A 579 57.25 -44.07 -32.07
CA ILE A 579 56.42 -42.86 -32.21
C ILE A 579 54.97 -43.24 -32.51
N LYS A 580 54.03 -42.57 -31.83
CA LYS A 580 52.59 -42.72 -32.07
C LYS A 580 52.12 -42.03 -33.35
N THR A 581 51.12 -42.60 -34.00
CA THR A 581 50.53 -42.07 -35.25
C THR A 581 50.05 -40.63 -35.11
N LYS A 582 49.54 -40.25 -33.93
CA LYS A 582 49.07 -38.88 -33.63
C LYS A 582 50.17 -37.83 -33.78
N LEU A 583 51.41 -38.15 -33.40
CA LEU A 583 52.54 -37.23 -33.56
C LEU A 583 52.87 -37.04 -35.03
N ILE A 584 52.84 -38.11 -35.83
CA ILE A 584 53.14 -38.03 -37.27
C ILE A 584 52.10 -37.18 -38.01
N ILE A 585 50.82 -37.35 -37.69
CA ILE A 585 49.76 -36.53 -38.27
C ILE A 585 50.00 -35.05 -37.94
N TRP A 586 50.30 -34.73 -36.67
CA TRP A 586 50.62 -33.37 -36.27
C TRP A 586 51.88 -32.80 -36.96
N MET A 587 52.96 -33.57 -37.05
CA MET A 587 54.18 -33.12 -37.76
C MET A 587 53.91 -32.87 -39.24
N ASN A 588 53.11 -33.71 -39.89
CA ASN A 588 52.72 -33.52 -41.28
C ASN A 588 51.83 -32.27 -41.47
N GLU A 589 50.89 -32.02 -40.58
CA GLU A 589 50.09 -30.79 -40.57
C GLU A 589 50.98 -29.55 -40.43
N GLN A 590 51.92 -29.55 -39.47
CA GLN A 590 52.86 -28.45 -39.30
C GLN A 590 53.80 -28.28 -40.48
N ILE A 591 54.29 -29.38 -41.07
CA ILE A 591 55.11 -29.32 -42.29
C ILE A 591 54.32 -28.74 -43.46
N ALA A 592 53.03 -29.07 -43.59
CA ALA A 592 52.16 -28.52 -44.63
C ALA A 592 51.89 -27.02 -44.43
N GLU A 593 51.50 -26.62 -43.20
CA GLU A 593 51.24 -25.21 -42.84
C GLU A 593 52.48 -24.32 -43.00
N LEU A 594 53.67 -24.85 -42.70
CA LEU A 594 54.93 -24.11 -42.81
C LEU A 594 55.53 -24.15 -44.24
N LYS A 595 55.18 -25.16 -45.06
CA LYS A 595 55.59 -25.25 -46.48
C LYS A 595 54.77 -24.36 -47.40
N GLU A 596 53.54 -24.00 -47.06
CA GLU A 596 52.82 -22.98 -47.80
C GLU A 596 53.47 -21.61 -47.54
N PRO A 597 54.18 -20.99 -48.50
CA PRO A 597 54.49 -19.59 -48.35
C PRO A 597 53.14 -18.88 -48.33
N LYS A 598 52.81 -18.21 -47.22
CA LYS A 598 51.84 -17.11 -47.23
C LYS A 598 52.30 -16.17 -48.35
N GLN A 599 51.70 -16.28 -49.53
CA GLN A 599 51.86 -15.35 -50.64
C GLN A 599 51.34 -14.01 -50.13
N THR A 600 52.26 -13.27 -49.51
CA THR A 600 52.08 -11.88 -49.20
C THR A 600 52.14 -11.20 -50.56
N TYR A 601 50.99 -10.80 -51.08
CA TYR A 601 50.89 -9.93 -52.25
C TYR A 601 51.64 -8.62 -51.94
N LEU A 602 52.93 -8.60 -52.24
CA LEU A 602 53.72 -7.40 -52.42
C LEU A 602 53.79 -7.17 -53.94
N PRO A 603 53.20 -6.09 -54.46
CA PRO A 603 53.36 -5.76 -55.87
C PRO A 603 54.77 -5.21 -56.06
N HIS A 604 55.71 -6.05 -56.48
CA HIS A 604 56.92 -5.55 -57.12
C HIS A 604 56.69 -5.51 -58.63
N PRO A 605 56.71 -4.33 -59.26
CA PRO A 605 56.83 -4.24 -60.71
C PRO A 605 58.26 -4.60 -61.08
N ILE A 606 58.45 -5.06 -62.30
CA ILE A 606 59.72 -5.52 -62.90
C ILE A 606 59.93 -7.02 -62.68
N LEU A 607 59.37 -7.82 -63.59
CA LEU A 607 60.08 -8.81 -64.40
C LEU A 607 59.08 -9.47 -65.37
N GLU A 608 58.46 -8.66 -66.23
CA GLU A 608 58.08 -9.16 -67.57
C GLU A 608 59.37 -9.23 -68.39
N LYS A 609 59.89 -10.44 -68.64
CA LYS A 609 60.53 -10.87 -69.90
C LYS A 609 61.19 -12.24 -69.76
N GLY A 610 60.73 -13.18 -70.60
CA GLY A 610 61.32 -14.50 -70.82
C GLY A 610 60.89 -15.50 -69.75
N TYR A 611 60.17 -16.60 -70.03
CA TYR A 611 60.36 -17.54 -71.11
C TYR A 611 59.03 -18.11 -71.59
N VAL A 612 58.84 -18.06 -72.91
CA VAL A 612 57.82 -18.80 -73.64
C VAL A 612 58.26 -20.27 -73.70
N LEU A 613 57.45 -21.18 -73.19
CA LEU A 613 57.52 -22.60 -73.53
C LEU A 613 57.22 -22.74 -75.04
N LYS A 614 58.21 -23.18 -75.81
CA LYS A 614 57.95 -23.77 -77.12
C LYS A 614 57.92 -25.28 -76.94
N GLU A 615 56.75 -25.84 -77.22
CA GLU A 615 56.54 -27.26 -77.49
C GLU A 615 57.37 -27.68 -78.72
N ASP A 616 57.96 -28.86 -78.63
CA ASP A 616 58.63 -29.53 -79.74
C ASP A 616 57.67 -29.83 -80.89
N LYS A 617 58.12 -29.53 -82.11
CA LYS A 617 57.67 -30.17 -83.36
C LYS A 617 58.88 -30.38 -84.26
N SER A 618 59.57 -31.51 -84.08
CA SER A 618 60.05 -32.47 -85.09
C SER A 618 61.14 -33.36 -84.50
#